data_AF-L0G0Q4-F1
#
_entry.id   AF-L0G0Q4-F1
#
_cell.length_a   1.000
_cell.length_b   1.000
_cell.length_c   1.000
_cell.angle_alpha   90.00
_cell.angle_beta   90.00
_cell.angle_gamma   90.00
#
_symmetry.space_group_name_H-M   'P 1'
#
loop_
_entity.id
_entity.type
_entity.pdbx_description
1 polymer ?
#
loop_
_entity_poly.entity_id
_entity_poly.type
_entity_poly.pdbx_seq_one_letter_code
_entity_poly.pdbx_strand_id
1 'polypeptide(L)'
;MKETLLRKLREEFKYDLDQVAAKIDSSVEDYLEIENGGKRLDILQAAKLGDLYNINPRYLLELAESINYNFGSHSRTIYTQNYFEGKDEN
;
A
#
# COMPACT_ATOMS: atom_id res chain seq x y z
N MET A 1 -10.55 7.99 10.50
CA MET A 1 -9.77 7.76 9.26
C MET A 1 -8.79 6.65 9.53
N LYS A 2 -8.55 5.76 8.56
CA LYS A 2 -7.67 4.60 8.72
C LYS A 2 -6.22 5.06 8.63
N GLU A 3 -5.35 4.54 9.50
CA GLU A 3 -3.92 4.83 9.46
C GLU A 3 -3.25 3.85 8.48
N THR A 4 -2.76 4.35 7.35
CA THR A 4 -2.12 3.55 6.29
C THR A 4 -0.65 3.91 6.13
N LEU A 5 0.14 3.05 5.47
CA LEU A 5 1.55 3.34 5.19
C LEU A 5 1.69 4.63 4.38
N LEU A 6 0.88 4.81 3.33
CA LEU A 6 0.96 5.98 2.45
C LEU A 6 0.70 7.28 3.21
N ARG A 7 -0.26 7.26 4.13
CA ARG A 7 -0.53 8.41 5.01
C ARG A 7 0.66 8.72 5.92
N LYS A 8 1.26 7.70 6.55
CA LYS A 8 2.45 7.88 7.39
C LYS A 8 3.61 8.49 6.63
N LEU A 9 3.89 7.96 5.44
CA LEU A 9 4.96 8.46 4.57
C LEU A 9 4.71 9.91 4.16
N ARG A 10 3.48 10.24 3.76
CA ARG A 10 3.12 11.61 3.39
C ARG A 10 3.33 12.58 4.57
N GLU A 11 2.86 12.22 5.76
CA GLU A 11 2.98 13.04 6.97
C GLU A 11 4.45 13.16 7.44
N GLU A 12 5.24 12.09 7.38
CA GLU A 12 6.66 12.07 7.75
C GLU A 12 7.50 12.96 6.82
N PHE A 13 7.25 12.89 5.51
CA PHE A 13 7.91 13.72 4.52
C PHE A 13 7.29 15.13 4.38
N LYS A 14 6.22 15.41 5.14
CA LYS A 14 5.48 16.68 5.15
C LYS A 14 4.98 17.10 3.76
N TYR A 15 4.54 16.13 2.97
CA TYR A 15 3.88 16.41 1.70
C TYR A 15 2.39 16.66 1.90
N ASP A 16 1.88 17.62 1.13
CA ASP A 16 0.45 17.85 1.02
C ASP A 16 -0.19 16.85 0.04
N LEU A 17 -1.50 16.63 0.17
CA LEU A 17 -2.23 15.66 -0.66
C LEU A 17 -2.11 15.98 -2.16
N ASP A 18 -2.13 17.26 -2.52
CA ASP A 18 -2.00 17.76 -3.89
C ASP A 18 -0.60 17.50 -4.48
N GLN A 19 0.44 17.64 -3.67
CA GLN A 19 1.82 17.35 -4.08
C GLN A 19 1.99 15.88 -4.43
N VAL A 20 1.48 14.97 -3.59
CA VAL A 20 1.58 13.53 -3.85
C VAL A 20 0.68 13.12 -5.02
N ALA A 21 -0.55 13.64 -5.09
CA ALA A 21 -1.47 13.38 -6.19
C ALA A 21 -0.88 13.82 -7.54
N ALA A 22 -0.30 15.03 -7.59
CA ALA A 22 0.39 15.52 -8.78
C ALA A 22 1.59 14.65 -9.15
N LYS A 23 2.38 14.19 -8.15
CA LYS A 23 3.55 13.32 -8.40
C LYS A 23 3.16 12.01 -9.08
N ILE A 24 1.98 11.47 -8.78
CA ILE A 24 1.50 10.20 -9.36
C ILE A 24 0.60 10.36 -10.59
N ASP A 25 0.45 11.58 -11.12
CA ASP A 25 -0.51 11.94 -12.18
C ASP A 25 -1.95 11.53 -11.84
N SER A 26 -2.43 11.89 -10.64
CA SER A 26 -3.77 11.59 -10.16
C SER A 26 -4.46 12.83 -9.56
N SER A 27 -5.78 12.78 -9.38
CA SER A 27 -6.52 13.81 -8.65
C SER A 27 -6.32 13.65 -7.14
N VAL A 28 -6.54 14.72 -6.38
CA VAL A 28 -6.47 14.67 -4.91
C VAL A 28 -7.49 13.66 -4.35
N GLU A 29 -8.69 13.62 -4.94
CA GLU A 29 -9.75 12.69 -4.56
C GLU A 29 -9.34 11.23 -4.81
N ASP A 30 -8.77 10.94 -5.98
CA ASP A 30 -8.27 9.61 -6.31
C ASP A 30 -7.12 9.20 -5.39
N TYR A 31 -6.16 10.11 -5.14
CA TYR A 31 -5.05 9.83 -4.23
C TYR A 31 -5.56 9.60 -2.79
N LEU A 32 -6.60 10.32 -2.36
CA LEU A 32 -7.21 10.11 -1.04
C LEU A 32 -7.83 8.71 -0.92
N GLU A 33 -8.51 8.23 -1.97
CA GLU A 33 -9.03 6.86 -2.02
C GLU A 33 -7.89 5.82 -1.99
N ILE A 34 -6.77 6.09 -2.68
CA ILE A 34 -5.58 5.24 -2.63
C ILE A 34 -4.96 5.25 -1.22
N GLU A 35 -4.76 6.43 -0.64
CA GLU A 35 -4.18 6.62 0.70
C GLU A 35 -5.03 5.94 1.77
N ASN A 36 -6.36 5.96 1.65
CA ASN A 36 -7.27 5.27 2.57
C ASN A 36 -7.39 3.75 2.31
N GLY A 37 -6.81 3.25 1.23
CA GLY A 37 -6.90 1.85 0.81
C GLY A 37 -8.24 1.46 0.17
N GLY A 38 -9.04 2.45 -0.26
CA GLY A 38 -10.26 2.25 -1.05
C GLY A 38 -9.97 1.95 -2.52
N LYS A 39 -8.81 2.39 -3.04
CA LYS A 39 -8.35 2.15 -4.41
C LYS A 39 -6.94 1.54 -4.39
N ARG A 40 -6.68 0.61 -5.31
CA ARG A 40 -5.34 0.01 -5.48
C ARG A 40 -4.44 0.93 -6.28
N LEU A 41 -3.14 0.91 -5.94
CA LEU A 41 -2.09 1.50 -6.78
C LEU A 41 -1.95 0.70 -8.07
N ASP A 42 -1.81 1.41 -9.18
CA ASP A 42 -1.24 0.81 -10.39
C ASP A 42 0.30 0.78 -10.33
N ILE A 43 0.91 0.06 -11.28
CA ILE A 43 2.36 -0.14 -11.33
C ILE A 43 3.11 1.19 -11.53
N LEU A 44 2.57 2.12 -12.33
CA LEU A 44 3.21 3.41 -12.60
C LEU A 44 3.12 4.34 -11.38
N GLN A 45 1.98 4.35 -10.70
CA GLN A 45 1.79 5.08 -9.44
C GLN A 45 2.71 4.54 -8.36
N ALA A 46 2.81 3.21 -8.22
CA ALA A 46 3.73 2.59 -7.28
C ALA A 46 5.19 2.92 -7.59
N ALA A 47 5.59 2.97 -8.87
CA ALA A 47 6.92 3.39 -9.27
C ALA A 47 7.22 4.83 -8.84
N LYS A 48 6.31 5.76 -9.13
CA LYS A 48 6.46 7.18 -8.77
C LYS A 48 6.46 7.43 -7.26
N LEU A 49 5.65 6.70 -6.50
CA LEU A 49 5.67 6.75 -5.03
C LEU A 49 6.94 6.12 -4.47
N GLY A 50 7.44 5.05 -5.09
CA GLY A 50 8.71 4.44 -4.73
C GLY A 50 9.86 5.43 -4.90
N ASP A 51 9.89 6.17 -5.99
CA ASP A 51 10.87 7.25 -6.21
C ASP A 51 10.69 8.40 -5.22
N LEU A 52 9.44 8.79 -4.90
CA LEU A 52 9.14 9.90 -3.99
C LEU A 52 9.60 9.62 -2.56
N TYR A 53 9.37 8.39 -2.08
CA TYR A 53 9.65 7.99 -0.70
C TYR A 53 10.93 7.14 -0.56
N ASN A 54 11.64 6.89 -1.66
CA ASN A 54 12.79 6.00 -1.72
C ASN A 54 12.48 4.59 -1.20
N ILE A 55 11.35 4.03 -1.63
CA ILE A 55 10.85 2.69 -1.28
C ILE A 55 10.77 1.84 -2.54
N ASN A 56 11.08 0.55 -2.43
CA ASN A 56 10.90 -0.36 -3.57
C ASN A 56 9.40 -0.41 -3.96
N PRO A 57 9.03 -0.07 -5.21
CA PRO A 57 7.64 -0.06 -5.68
C PRO A 57 6.91 -1.39 -5.46
N ARG A 58 7.64 -2.50 -5.48
CA ARG A 58 7.08 -3.84 -5.24
C ARG A 58 6.45 -3.96 -3.86
N TYR A 59 7.07 -3.40 -2.82
CA TYR A 59 6.52 -3.44 -1.47
C TYR A 59 5.23 -2.62 -1.35
N LEU A 60 5.10 -1.52 -2.11
CA LEU A 60 3.89 -0.72 -2.15
C LEU A 60 2.73 -1.49 -2.81
N LEU A 61 3.02 -2.24 -3.88
CA LEU A 61 2.03 -3.11 -4.55
C LEU A 61 1.63 -4.30 -3.68
N GLU A 62 2.59 -4.98 -3.05
CA GLU A 62 2.32 -6.11 -2.15
C GLU A 62 1.50 -5.67 -0.93
N LEU A 63 1.75 -4.46 -0.41
CA LEU A 63 0.91 -3.87 0.64
C LEU A 63 -0.50 -3.58 0.14
N ALA A 64 -0.65 -3.05 -1.09
CA ALA A 64 -1.96 -2.83 -1.72
C ALA A 64 -2.74 -4.14 -1.92
N GLU A 65 -2.05 -5.26 -2.14
CA GLU A 65 -2.62 -6.61 -2.16
C GLU A 65 -2.99 -7.10 -0.75
N SER A 66 -2.17 -6.77 0.26
CA SER A 66 -2.36 -7.19 1.65
C SER A 66 -3.32 -6.31 2.47
N ILE A 67 -3.83 -5.18 1.96
CA ILE A 67 -4.77 -4.29 2.70
C ILE A 67 -6.06 -5.02 3.12
N ASN A 68 -6.33 -6.23 2.59
CA ASN A 68 -7.45 -7.06 3.02
C ASN A 68 -7.14 -8.03 4.19
N TYR A 69 -5.88 -8.19 4.62
CA TYR A 69 -5.54 -9.09 5.72
C TYR A 69 -4.69 -8.38 6.81
N ASN A 70 -5.37 -7.94 7.86
CA ASN A 70 -4.81 -7.69 9.19
C ASN A 70 -3.72 -6.60 9.34
N PHE A 71 -4.15 -5.34 9.43
CA PHE A 71 -3.41 -4.31 10.18
C PHE A 71 -4.03 -4.16 11.59
N GLY A 72 -3.68 -5.09 12.47
CA GLY A 72 -4.01 -5.05 13.89
C GLY A 72 -3.18 -6.08 14.64
N SER A 73 -2.30 -5.60 15.52
CA SER A 73 -1.36 -6.21 16.51
C SER A 73 -0.94 -7.69 16.47
N HIS A 74 -1.30 -8.49 15.47
CA HIS A 74 -0.99 -9.90 15.24
C HIS A 74 -0.73 -10.11 13.74
N SER A 75 -0.01 -9.19 13.09
CA SER A 75 0.40 -9.34 11.69
C SER A 75 1.46 -10.44 11.60
N ARG A 76 1.02 -11.70 11.48
CA ARG A 76 1.89 -12.78 10.98
C ARG A 76 2.04 -12.55 9.49
N THR A 77 3.19 -12.03 9.07
CA THR A 77 3.61 -12.08 7.68
C THR A 77 3.72 -13.55 7.28
N ILE A 78 2.73 -14.08 6.56
CA ILE A 78 2.91 -15.35 5.86
C ILE A 78 3.77 -15.03 4.64
N TYR A 79 5.07 -15.26 4.76
CA TYR A 79 5.90 -15.45 3.59
C TYR A 79 5.43 -16.74 2.95
N THR A 80 4.70 -16.65 1.83
CA THR A 80 4.36 -17.82 1.02
C THR A 80 5.64 -18.38 0.40
N GLN A 81 6.39 -19.13 1.20
CA GLN A 81 7.27 -20.18 0.73
C GLN A 81 6.70 -21.46 1.35
N ASN A 82 6.06 -22.28 0.51
CA ASN A 82 5.43 -23.57 0.81
C ASN A 82 3.95 -23.51 1.26
N TYR A 83 3.05 -23.22 0.31
CA TYR A 83 1.68 -23.72 0.40
C TYR A 83 1.72 -25.23 0.11
N PHE A 84 1.88 -26.05 1.15
CA PHE A 84 1.54 -27.47 1.05
C PHE A 84 0.03 -27.57 1.25
N GLU A 85 -0.67 -27.95 0.18
CA GLU A 85 -2.05 -28.39 0.21
C GLU A 85 -2.13 -29.67 1.07
N GLY A 86 -2.42 -29.48 2.35
CA GLY A 86 -2.64 -30.56 3.31
C GLY A 86 -4.12 -30.86 3.40
N LYS A 87 -4.51 -31.99 2.79
CA LYS A 87 -5.84 -32.62 2.80
C LYS A 87 -6.59 -32.47 4.13
N ASP A 88 -7.83 -32.01 4.06
CA ASP A 88 -8.86 -32.38 5.03
C ASP A 88 -9.28 -33.84 4.75
N GLU A 89 -8.79 -34.77 5.57
CA GLU A 89 -9.43 -36.07 5.77
C GLU A 89 -9.91 -36.15 7.23
N ASN A 90 -11.24 -36.31 7.35
CA ASN A 90 -12.07 -36.77 8.47
C ASN A 90 -12.58 -35.76 9.51
#